data_AF-A0A9E4EZ74-F1
#
_entry.id   AF-A0A9E4EZ74-F1
#
_cell.length_a   1.000
_cell.length_b   1.000
_cell.length_c   1.000
_cell.angle_alpha   90.00
_cell.angle_beta   90.00
_cell.angle_gamma   90.00
#
_symmetry.space_group_name_H-M   'P 1'
#
loop_
_entity.id
_entity.type
_entity.pdbx_description
1 polymer ?
#
loop_
_entity_poly.entity_id
_entity_poly.type
_entity_poly.pdbx_seq_one_letter_code
_entity_poly.pdbx_strand_id
1 'polypeptide(L)' 'MRSKGGWYAGFETVSNFQMFFRDWRPAKKSSFLPVIALHGSLIQSGMWNATAEGAGSIRMICPDQRGFGRTDDPG' A
#
# COMPACT_ATOMS: atom_id res chain seq x y z
N MET A 1 -3.79 -16.31 -18.09
CA MET A 1 -2.59 -16.06 -17.26
C MET A 1 -2.99 -16.22 -15.79
N ARG A 2 -2.19 -16.90 -14.95
CA ARG A 2 -2.46 -16.92 -13.49
C ARG A 2 -2.18 -15.53 -12.93
N SER A 3 -3.04 -15.03 -12.04
CA SER A 3 -2.83 -13.72 -11.40
C SER A 3 -1.50 -13.70 -10.63
N LYS A 4 -0.72 -12.63 -10.77
CA LYS A 4 0.53 -12.44 -10.02
C LYS A 4 0.28 -12.14 -8.54
N GLY A 5 -0.92 -11.70 -8.19
CA GLY A 5 -1.29 -11.31 -6.83
C GLY A 5 -2.66 -10.66 -6.77
N GLY A 6 -2.93 -9.95 -5.68
CA GLY A 6 -4.16 -9.19 -5.49
C GLY A 6 -3.95 -8.00 -4.57
N TRP A 7 -4.75 -6.96 -4.80
CA TRP A 7 -4.81 -5.78 -3.96
C TRP A 7 -5.83 -5.96 -2.84
N TYR A 8 -5.41 -5.62 -1.63
CA TYR A 8 -6.29 -5.29 -0.53
C TYR A 8 -6.17 -3.79 -0.24
N ALA A 9 -7.24 -3.18 0.25
CA ALA A 9 -7.22 -1.81 0.73
C ALA A 9 -8.11 -1.69 1.97
N GLY A 10 -7.69 -0.84 2.90
CA GLY A 10 -8.37 -0.70 4.18
C GLY A 10 -7.92 0.54 4.92
N PHE A 11 -8.39 0.64 6.16
CA PHE A 11 -8.01 1.68 7.10
C PHE A 11 -7.51 1.02 8.38
N GLU A 12 -6.48 1.59 9.00
CA GLU A 12 -6.05 1.27 10.35
C GLU A 12 -6.08 2.54 11.21
N THR A 13 -6.44 2.39 12.49
CA THR A 13 -6.30 3.49 13.44
C THR A 13 -4.85 3.58 13.90
N VAL A 14 -4.17 4.69 13.59
CA VAL A 14 -2.79 4.97 13.99
C VAL A 14 -2.75 6.28 14.74
N SER A 15 -2.21 6.30 15.96
CA SER A 15 -2.06 7.55 16.75
C SER A 15 -3.34 8.41 16.79
N ASN A 16 -4.50 7.76 16.91
CA ASN A 16 -5.84 8.37 16.97
C ASN A 16 -6.37 9.00 15.66
N PHE A 17 -5.87 8.60 14.49
CA PHE A 17 -6.47 8.96 13.20
C PHE A 17 -6.59 7.74 12.26
N GLN A 18 -7.51 7.79 11.30
CA GLN A 18 -7.68 6.72 10.32
C GLN A 18 -6.66 6.87 9.19
N MET A 19 -5.76 5.90 9.07
CA MET A 19 -4.78 5.81 8.00
C MET A 19 -5.25 4.83 6.93
N PHE A 20 -5.45 5.33 5.71
CA PHE A 20 -5.73 4.50 4.55
C PHE A 20 -4.46 3.82 4.05
N PHE A 21 -4.59 2.56 3.60
CA PHE A 21 -3.50 1.83 2.96
C PHE A 21 -3.98 0.93 1.83
N ARG A 22 -3.05 0.65 0.92
CA ARG A 22 -3.13 -0.43 -0.06
C ARG A 22 -2.10 -1.50 0.28
N ASP A 23 -2.45 -2.77 0.09
CA ASP A 23 -1.60 -3.93 0.38
C ASP A 23 -1.63 -4.86 -0.82
N TRP A 24 -0.55 -4.84 -1.63
CA TRP A 24 -0.34 -5.80 -2.70
C TRP A 24 0.20 -7.10 -2.12
N ARG A 25 -0.51 -8.19 -2.41
CA ARG A 25 -0.15 -9.53 -1.96
C ARG A 25 0.16 -10.43 -3.16
N PRO A 26 1.40 -10.91 -3.33
CA PRO A 26 1.73 -11.83 -4.40
C PRO A 26 1.02 -13.18 -4.23
N ALA A 27 0.67 -13.84 -5.33
CA ALA A 27 -0.13 -15.07 -5.32
C ALA A 27 0.64 -16.28 -4.76
N LYS A 28 1.97 -16.32 -4.96
CA LYS A 28 2.82 -17.32 -4.33
C LYS A 28 3.12 -16.85 -2.91
N LYS A 29 2.82 -17.66 -1.89
CA LYS A 29 3.29 -17.42 -0.53
C LYS A 29 4.75 -17.87 -0.44
N SER A 30 5.68 -16.92 -0.48
CA SER A 30 7.03 -17.14 0.04
C SER A 30 7.25 -16.19 1.22
N SER A 31 8.25 -16.41 2.06
CA SER A 31 8.56 -15.55 3.22
C SER A 31 9.11 -14.17 2.77
N PHE A 32 8.29 -13.43 2.03
CA PHE A 32 8.68 -12.15 1.49
C PHE A 32 8.73 -11.12 2.61
N LEU A 33 9.89 -10.47 2.75
CA LEU A 33 10.03 -9.31 3.60
C LEU A 33 9.03 -8.25 3.12
N PRO A 34 8.14 -7.74 3.98
CA PRO A 34 7.19 -6.71 3.59
C PRO A 34 7.94 -5.42 3.29
N VAL A 35 7.60 -4.78 2.17
CA VAL A 35 8.09 -3.45 1.79
C VAL A 35 7.02 -2.42 2.13
N ILE A 36 7.42 -1.34 2.81
CA ILE A 36 6.58 -0.15 2.99
C ILE A 36 7.01 0.89 1.95
N ALA A 37 6.11 1.22 1.03
CA ALA A 37 6.39 2.17 -0.04
C ALA A 37 5.71 3.52 0.26
N LEU A 38 6.53 4.54 0.53
CA LEU A 38 6.08 5.89 0.87
C LEU A 38 6.04 6.76 -0.38
N HIS A 39 4.95 7.50 -0.57
CA HIS A 39 4.80 8.35 -1.72
C HIS A 39 5.50 9.71 -1.53
N GLY A 40 5.62 10.48 -2.62
CA GLY A 40 6.13 11.85 -2.59
C GLY A 40 5.06 12.89 -2.28
N SER A 41 5.41 14.17 -2.43
CA SER A 41 4.47 15.28 -2.28
C SER A 41 3.43 15.32 -3.41
N LEU A 42 2.21 15.78 -3.12
CA LEU A 42 1.07 15.95 -4.03
C LEU A 42 0.60 14.66 -4.74
N ILE A 43 0.99 13.49 -4.22
CA ILE A 43 0.60 12.17 -4.75
C ILE A 43 0.13 11.27 -3.59
N GLN A 44 -0.26 10.04 -3.92
CA GLN A 44 -0.86 9.08 -2.99
C GLN A 44 -0.42 7.64 -3.30
N SER A 45 -0.76 6.69 -2.43
CA SER A 45 -0.40 5.26 -2.48
C SER A 45 -0.58 4.59 -3.85
N GLY A 46 -1.55 5.04 -4.65
CA GLY A 46 -1.83 4.51 -5.98
C GLY A 46 -0.66 4.62 -6.98
N MET A 47 0.33 5.50 -6.73
CA MET A 47 1.52 5.60 -7.58
C MET A 47 2.31 4.28 -7.68
N TRP A 48 2.18 3.43 -6.66
CA TRP A 48 2.95 2.19 -6.54
C TRP A 48 2.32 0.99 -7.26
N ASN A 49 1.12 1.14 -7.86
CA ASN A 49 0.39 0.02 -8.41
C ASN A 49 1.19 -0.77 -9.46
N ALA A 50 1.73 -0.07 -10.46
CA ALA A 50 2.52 -0.69 -11.53
C ALA A 50 3.83 -1.31 -11.01
N THR A 51 4.49 -0.65 -10.05
CA THR A 51 5.73 -1.14 -9.44
C THR A 51 5.50 -2.44 -8.66
N ALA A 52 4.44 -2.51 -7.85
CA ALA A 52 4.12 -3.71 -7.06
C ALA A 52 3.74 -4.90 -7.97
N GLU A 53 2.91 -4.67 -8.98
CA GLU A 53 2.49 -5.69 -9.96
C GLU A 53 3.66 -6.15 -10.85
N GLY A 54 4.54 -5.22 -11.22
CA GLY A 54 5.78 -5.49 -11.96
C GLY A 54 6.75 -6.36 -11.18
N ALA A 55 7.01 -6.02 -9.92
CA ALA A 55 7.86 -6.80 -9.04
C ALA A 55 7.28 -8.21 -8.81
N GLY A 56 5.97 -8.32 -8.58
CA GLY A 56 5.20 -9.58 -8.60
C GLY A 56 5.54 -10.61 -7.52
N SER A 57 6.65 -10.47 -6.83
CA SER A 57 7.14 -11.36 -5.78
C SER A 57 7.16 -10.70 -4.40
N ILE A 58 7.11 -9.38 -4.30
CA ILE A 58 7.15 -8.68 -3.00
C ILE A 58 5.75 -8.38 -2.48
N ARG A 59 5.55 -8.49 -1.16
CA ARG A 59 4.40 -7.84 -0.51
C ARG A 59 4.74 -6.37 -0.36
N MET A 60 3.83 -5.49 -0.81
CA MET A 60 4.03 -4.04 -0.74
C MET A 60 2.84 -3.38 -0.05
N ILE A 61 3.11 -2.68 1.04
CA ILE A 61 2.13 -1.87 1.77
C ILE A 61 2.40 -0.40 1.42
N CYS A 62 1.38 0.26 0.90
CA CYS A 62 1.44 1.64 0.43
C CYS A 62 0.42 2.45 1.23
N PRO A 63 0.82 3.07 2.36
CA PRO A 63 -0.05 3.97 3.08
C PRO A 63 -0.20 5.30 2.34
N ASP A 64 -1.37 5.92 2.44
CA ASP A 64 -1.48 7.37 2.21
C ASP A 64 -1.01 8.07 3.48
N GLN A 65 -0.02 8.95 3.37
CA GLN A 65 0.51 9.71 4.50
C GLN A 65 -0.56 10.64 5.09
N ARG A 66 -0.39 11.07 6.36
CA ARG A 66 -1.31 12.00 7.04
C ARG A 66 -1.65 13.20 6.15
N GLY A 67 -2.94 13.45 5.95
CA GLY A 67 -3.48 14.51 5.09
C GLY A 67 -3.32 14.31 3.58
N PHE A 68 -2.92 13.11 3.13
CA PHE A 68 -2.90 12.75 1.72
C PHE A 68 -3.95 11.68 1.40
N GLY A 69 -4.40 11.71 0.14
CA GLY A 69 -5.30 10.71 -0.43
C GLY A 69 -6.56 10.52 0.41
N ARG A 70 -6.70 9.34 1.01
CA ARG A 70 -7.86 8.97 1.84
C ARG A 70 -7.57 8.95 3.34
N THR A 71 -6.35 9.28 3.77
CA THR A 71 -5.97 9.31 5.18
C THR A 71 -6.40 10.62 5.82
N ASP A 72 -6.85 10.55 7.07
CA ASP A 72 -7.22 11.72 7.88
C ASP A 72 -6.06 12.71 8.04
N ASP A 73 -6.40 13.99 8.27
CA ASP A 73 -5.46 15.00 8.76
C ASP A 73 -5.99 15.58 10.09
N PRO A 74 -5.74 14.92 11.23
CA PRO A 74 -5.98 15.57 12.51
C PRO A 74 -5.10 16.83 12.58
N GLY A 75 -5.58 17.97 13.08
CA GLY A 75 -4.77 19.20 13.22
C GLY A 75 -3.73 19.07 14.33
#